data_AF-A0A2G5TUI7-F1
#
_entry.id   AF-A0A2G5TUI7-F1
#
_cell.length_a   1.000
_cell.length_b   1.000
_cell.length_c   1.000
_cell.angle_alpha   90.00
_cell.angle_beta   90.00
_cell.angle_gamma   90.00
#
_symmetry.space_group_name_H-M   'P 1'
#
loop_
_entity.id
_entity.type
_entity.pdbx_description
1 polymer ?
#
loop_
_entity_poly.entity_id
_entity_poly.type
_entity_poly.pdbx_seq_one_letter_code
_entity_poly.pdbx_strand_id
1 'polypeptide(L)' 'MAMIILILACLAIGSAIGQEEEAIIERIKPLPPVNPCKTVKCAAGTQCVLHDAVCRAPPCNPIPTCEPVGCSRCPGKN' A
#
# COMPACT_ATOMS: atom_id res chain seq x y z
N MET A 1 56.97 -11.45 -9.14
CA MET A 1 56.24 -11.49 -10.43
C MET A 1 54.83 -12.04 -10.26
N ALA A 2 54.64 -13.25 -9.72
CA ALA A 2 53.30 -13.84 -9.49
C ALA A 2 52.36 -12.97 -8.63
N MET A 3 52.87 -12.34 -7.57
CA MET A 3 52.08 -11.43 -6.72
C MET A 3 51.62 -10.16 -7.44
N ILE A 4 52.46 -9.61 -8.33
CA ILE A 4 52.12 -8.41 -9.12
C ILE A 4 51.03 -8.75 -10.14
N ILE A 5 51.11 -9.93 -10.76
CA ILE A 5 50.08 -10.43 -11.69
C ILE A 5 48.74 -10.62 -10.96
N LEU A 6 48.76 -11.16 -9.74
CA LEU A 6 47.55 -11.34 -8.93
C LEU A 6 46.90 -9.99 -8.57
N ILE A 7 47.70 -8.99 -8.18
CA ILE A 7 47.22 -7.65 -7.85
C ILE A 7 46.63 -6.95 -9.09
N LEU A 8 47.28 -7.06 -10.26
CA LEU A 8 46.77 -6.49 -11.51
C LEU A 8 45.48 -7.17 -11.97
N ALA A 9 45.35 -8.49 -11.76
CA ALA A 9 44.12 -9.22 -12.05
C ALA A 9 42.96 -8.75 -11.16
N CYS A 10 43.19 -8.56 -9.85
CA CYS A 10 42.18 -8.04 -8.93
C CYS A 10 41.76 -6.59 -9.24
N LEU A 11 42.67 -5.76 -9.73
CA LEU A 11 42.36 -4.37 -10.13
C LEU A 11 41.59 -4.29 -11.45
N ALA A 12 41.81 -5.24 -12.37
CA ALA A 12 41.07 -5.34 -13.64
C ALA A 12 39.67 -5.93 -13.45
N ILE A 13 39.52 -6.85 -12.49
CA ILE A 13 38.22 -7.32 -12.00
C ILE A 13 37.71 -6.26 -11.00
N GLY A 14 37.46 -5.05 -11.49
CA GLY A 14 36.75 -4.02 -10.74
C GLY A 14 35.54 -4.68 -10.07
N SER A 15 35.54 -4.63 -8.74
CA SER A 15 34.66 -5.46 -7.91
C SER A 15 33.20 -5.18 -8.24
N ALA A 16 32.61 -6.00 -9.10
CA ALA A 16 31.17 -6.19 -9.18
C ALA A 16 30.74 -7.02 -7.96
N ILE A 17 31.01 -6.50 -6.76
CA ILE A 17 30.43 -7.00 -5.52
C ILE A 17 29.33 -6.00 -5.18
N GLY A 18 28.13 -6.28 -5.66
CA GLY A 18 26.90 -5.61 -5.23
C GLY A 18 26.41 -4.48 -6.12
N GLN A 19 26.00 -4.77 -7.36
CA GLN A 19 24.98 -3.96 -8.05
C GLN A 19 24.05 -4.87 -8.87
N GLU A 20 23.27 -5.68 -8.17
CA GLU A 20 21.92 -6.08 -8.60
C GLU A 20 21.08 -6.53 -7.38
N GLU A 21 21.22 -5.85 -6.24
CA GLU A 21 20.08 -5.73 -5.32
C GLU A 21 19.36 -4.40 -5.56
N GLU A 22 19.40 -3.87 -6.79
CA GLU A 22 18.33 -3.00 -7.23
C GLU A 22 17.18 -3.93 -7.60
N ALA A 23 16.48 -4.38 -6.55
CA ALA A 23 15.26 -5.13 -6.65
C ALA A 23 14.46 -4.60 -7.84
N ILE A 24 14.18 -5.45 -8.83
CA ILE A 24 13.22 -5.19 -9.90
C ILE A 24 11.83 -5.18 -9.25
N ILE A 25 11.59 -4.22 -8.35
CA ILE A 25 10.25 -3.75 -7.99
C ILE A 25 9.95 -2.65 -8.99
N GLU A 26 10.03 -3.00 -10.27
CA GLU A 26 9.40 -2.19 -11.29
C GLU A 26 7.89 -2.34 -11.08
N ARG A 27 7.33 -1.36 -10.36
CA ARG A 27 6.13 -0.69 -10.84
C ARG A 27 4.84 -1.54 -10.78
N ILE A 28 4.61 -2.30 -9.72
CA ILE A 28 3.24 -2.67 -9.36
C ILE A 28 2.56 -1.38 -8.87
N LYS A 29 2.05 -0.58 -9.82
CA LYS A 29 1.20 0.57 -9.48
C LYS A 29 -0.02 -0.02 -8.75
N PRO A 30 -0.27 0.35 -7.48
CA PRO A 30 -1.45 -0.13 -6.78
C PRO A 30 -2.69 0.21 -7.62
N LEU A 31 -3.60 -0.75 -7.75
CA LEU A 31 -4.88 -0.47 -8.38
C LEU A 31 -5.55 0.69 -7.64
N PRO A 32 -6.30 1.55 -8.35
CA PRO A 32 -7.03 2.64 -7.70
C PRO A 32 -7.96 2.05 -6.63
N PRO A 33 -8.07 2.68 -5.44
CA PRO A 33 -8.89 2.16 -4.36
C PRO A 33 -10.35 2.07 -4.83
N VAL A 34 -10.90 0.86 -4.82
CA VAL A 34 -12.30 0.62 -5.12
C VAL A 34 -13.13 1.15 -3.96
N ASN A 35 -14.14 1.98 -4.24
CA ASN A 35 -15.07 2.45 -3.20
C ASN A 35 -15.90 1.25 -2.69
N PRO A 36 -15.72 0.81 -1.44
CA PRO A 36 -16.38 -0.39 -0.93
C PRO A 36 -17.88 -0.20 -0.70
N CYS A 37 -18.39 1.04 -0.63
CA CYS A 37 -19.84 1.29 -0.59
C CYS A 37 -20.56 0.96 -1.90
N LYS A 38 -19.85 0.67 -2.99
CA LYS A 38 -20.47 0.14 -4.21
C LYS A 38 -20.90 -1.32 -4.09
N THR A 39 -20.29 -2.09 -3.20
CA THR A 39 -20.57 -3.53 -3.02
C THR A 39 -21.32 -3.83 -1.73
N VAL A 40 -21.17 -2.99 -0.70
CA VAL A 40 -21.89 -3.12 0.57
C VAL A 40 -23.36 -2.72 0.41
N LYS A 41 -24.26 -3.66 0.72
CA LYS A 41 -25.72 -3.39 0.80
C LYS A 41 -26.11 -3.16 2.25
N CYS A 42 -26.41 -1.92 2.61
CA CYS A 42 -26.93 -1.57 3.93
C CYS A 42 -28.44 -1.84 4.04
N ALA A 43 -28.93 -2.07 5.26
CA ALA A 43 -30.34 -2.29 5.51
C ALA A 43 -31.18 -1.03 5.23
N ALA A 44 -32.49 -1.20 5.04
CA ALA A 44 -33.39 -0.06 4.87
C ALA A 44 -33.27 0.93 6.05
N GLY A 45 -33.22 2.23 5.75
CA GLY A 45 -33.02 3.28 6.75
C GLY A 45 -31.56 3.51 7.17
N THR A 46 -30.59 2.82 6.53
CA THR A 46 -29.14 3.06 6.72
C THR A 46 -28.45 3.37 5.40
N GLN A 47 -27.40 4.20 5.44
CA GLN A 47 -26.52 4.57 4.33
C GLN A 47 -25.10 4.06 4.58
N CYS A 48 -24.41 3.69 3.51
CA CYS A 48 -22.99 3.38 3.60
C CYS A 48 -22.17 4.67 3.68
N VAL A 49 -21.33 4.78 4.71
CA VAL A 49 -20.40 5.87 4.98
C VAL A 49 -19.00 5.29 4.98
N LEU A 50 -18.06 5.97 4.31
CA LEU A 50 -16.65 5.60 4.31
C LEU A 50 -15.93 6.36 5.42
N HIS A 51 -15.28 5.62 6.30
CA HIS A 51 -14.39 6.16 7.31
C HIS A 51 -12.93 5.94 6.91
N ASP A 52 -12.08 6.93 7.17
CA ASP A 52 -10.65 6.79 6.99
C ASP A 52 -10.09 5.71 7.92
N ALA A 53 -9.25 4.83 7.38
CA ALA A 53 -8.61 3.78 8.15
C ALA A 53 -7.27 4.27 8.70
N VAL A 54 -7.04 4.07 10.00
CA VAL A 54 -5.71 4.20 10.60
C VAL A 54 -4.96 2.89 10.40
N CYS A 55 -3.86 2.96 9.66
CA CYS A 55 -3.09 1.82 9.17
C CYS A 55 -1.61 2.01 9.52
N ARG A 56 -0.89 0.91 9.75
CA ARG A 56 0.56 0.97 10.02
C ARG A 56 1.38 1.19 8.75
N ALA A 57 0.89 0.72 7.61
CA ALA A 57 1.53 0.85 6.30
C ALA A 57 0.48 0.92 5.18
N PRO A 58 0.74 1.67 4.09
CA PRO A 58 -0.13 1.70 2.91
C PRO A 58 -0.17 0.34 2.14
N PRO A 59 -1.22 0.10 1.32
CA PRO A 59 -2.38 0.97 1.10
C PRO A 59 -3.42 0.87 2.21
N CYS A 60 -4.01 2.02 2.56
CA CYS A 60 -5.00 2.12 3.63
C CYS A 60 -6.37 2.25 2.99
N ASN A 61 -7.11 1.14 2.98
CA ASN A 61 -8.44 1.13 2.38
C ASN A 61 -9.47 1.71 3.36
N PRO A 62 -10.36 2.61 2.91
CA PRO A 62 -11.41 3.14 3.75
C PRO A 62 -12.35 2.03 4.21
N ILE A 63 -12.87 2.15 5.43
CA ILE A 63 -13.75 1.16 6.04
C ILE A 63 -15.20 1.57 5.76
N PRO A 64 -16.01 0.71 5.11
CA PRO A 64 -17.45 0.98 4.94
C PRO A 64 -18.19 0.72 6.25
N THR A 65 -19.06 1.63 6.66
CA THR A 65 -19.94 1.47 7.81
C THR A 65 -21.36 1.84 7.43
N CYS A 66 -22.35 1.05 7.86
CA CYS A 66 -23.75 1.37 7.65
C CYS A 66 -24.24 2.25 8.81
N GLU A 67 -24.50 3.51 8.53
CA GLU A 67 -25.00 4.48 9.49
C GLU A 67 -26.47 4.79 9.20
N PRO A 68 -27.29 5.17 10.19
CA PRO A 68 -28.65 5.62 9.94
C PRO A 68 -28.66 6.75 8.91
N VAL A 69 -29.50 6.64 7.87
CA VAL A 69 -29.73 7.76 6.94
C VAL A 69 -30.23 8.91 7.79
N GLY A 70 -29.52 10.05 7.75
CA GLY A 70 -29.71 11.18 8.65
C GLY A 70 -31.19 11.43 8.95
N CYS A 71 -31.66 10.87 10.06
CA CYS A 71 -32.98 11.11 10.55
C CYS A 71 -32.82 12.34 11.43
N SER A 72 -33.37 13.47 11.00
CA SER A 72 -33.51 14.66 11.85
C SER A 72 -34.30 14.39 13.15
N ARG A 73 -34.79 13.15 13.34
CA ARG A 73 -35.55 12.67 14.49
C ARG A 73 -34.98 11.39 15.13
N CYS A 74 -33.77 10.93 14.79
CA CYS A 74 -33.18 9.80 15.53
C CYS A 74 -32.54 10.30 16.84
N PRO A 75 -32.99 9.84 18.02
CA PRO A 75 -32.31 10.10 19.27
C PRO A 75 -30.99 9.34 19.29
N GLY A 76 -29.87 10.03 19.46
CA GLY A 76 -28.54 9.39 19.57
C GLY A 76 -27.36 10.13 18.92
N LYS A 77 -27.59 11.22 18.19
CA LYS A 77 -26.50 12.12 17.78
C LYS A 77 -26.32 13.20 18.86
N ASN A 78 -25.54 12.88 19.89
CA ASN A 78 -25.08 13.84 20.90
C ASN A 78 -23.95 14.69 20.34
#